data_AF-A0A067C3R4-F1
#
_entry.id   AF-A0A067C3R4-F1
#
_cell.length_a   1.000
_cell.length_b   1.000
_cell.length_c   1.000
_cell.angle_alpha   90.00
_cell.angle_beta   90.00
_cell.angle_gamma   90.00
#
_symmetry.space_group_name_H-M   'P 1'
#
loop_
_entity.id
_entity.type
_entity.pdbx_description
1 polymer ?
#
loop_
_entity_poly.entity_id
_entity_poly.type
_entity_poly.pdbx_seq_one_letter_code
_entity_poly.pdbx_strand_id
1 'polypeptide(L)'
;MATTTTKSSVVPAEAPCSPRRPSKLVRSFTERAWTGLRIEPNEQMARAAKSVLGKDEIEIFHSPNTGASPYMLHPNSGFRRVWDVCAACSVVCVCLLTPMELGFQSMDWSRLSALGTFFDVFFVTDMVLTFRTGYLVSGEIVMNQRLVMWHYAESWLLVDCISNFPFYLFYSHANQSSVKFLKLQKIPKMLRFARLLKYMRQYAKYYNFVLVVAAIVMSLHVLTCLWASLFDQCIENVFDASTNRTYCDDSQMEPMYLESLLNVLMLYTSLGEYSTYASIGNLASPVARASPTVYLLSICIVVLGLVSIAIFLANIISIFISWDQQSALFRNRMDIISAEMKHYEIPLELQRRVKRNYDYLWINQRAYSEMTLLNQRGISKSLRTSIALFLYKDLLETVPFFAGENAKLLGRICLVLETAVYLPGDLVIQVDDLGKEMFIVRRGVVEVVIANRPETAPRILLKDGAFFGETALVVEVRRTTSVQSVTVTDLNVLNKQAFDEIIAEFPDFQK
;
A
#
# COMPACT_ATOMS: atom_id res chain seq x y z
N MET A 1 -47.68 58.45 -33.39
CA MET A 1 -47.23 57.13 -32.89
C MET A 1 -45.71 57.10 -32.94
N ALA A 2 -45.11 56.90 -31.77
CA ALA A 2 -43.68 56.68 -31.47
C ALA A 2 -43.10 55.51 -32.30
N THR A 3 -41.81 55.30 -32.56
CA THR A 3 -40.54 55.79 -31.99
C THR A 3 -39.39 55.35 -32.93
N THR A 4 -38.41 56.24 -33.11
CA THR A 4 -36.94 56.01 -33.20
C THR A 4 -36.35 54.64 -33.58
N THR A 5 -35.37 54.66 -34.49
CA THR A 5 -33.96 54.26 -34.21
C THR A 5 -33.04 54.70 -35.36
N THR A 6 -32.10 55.60 -35.08
CA THR A 6 -31.06 56.04 -36.02
C THR A 6 -29.67 55.99 -35.38
N LYS A 7 -28.73 55.50 -36.20
CA LYS A 7 -27.29 55.77 -36.29
C LYS A 7 -26.32 55.37 -35.17
N SER A 8 -25.26 54.67 -35.59
CA SER A 8 -23.83 54.96 -35.26
C SER A 8 -22.95 53.92 -35.98
N SER A 9 -22.44 54.24 -37.18
CA SER A 9 -21.06 54.64 -37.49
C SER A 9 -19.96 53.68 -37.05
N VAL A 10 -19.35 53.06 -38.06
CA VAL A 10 -18.20 52.15 -38.02
C VAL A 10 -16.90 52.92 -37.74
N VAL A 11 -16.10 52.42 -36.79
CA VAL A 11 -14.66 52.72 -36.61
C VAL A 11 -13.95 51.35 -36.48
N PRO A 12 -12.77 51.15 -37.09
CA PRO A 12 -12.15 49.83 -37.19
C PRO A 12 -11.44 49.39 -35.91
N ALA A 13 -11.44 48.08 -35.66
CA ALA A 13 -10.74 47.45 -34.55
C ALA A 13 -9.22 47.55 -34.72
N GLU A 14 -8.56 48.24 -33.79
CA GLU A 14 -7.10 48.19 -33.62
C GLU A 14 -6.67 46.84 -33.04
N ALA A 15 -5.57 46.31 -33.59
CA ALA A 15 -4.96 45.05 -33.21
C ALA A 15 -4.34 45.10 -31.80
N PRO A 16 -4.29 43.96 -31.07
CA PRO A 16 -3.67 43.89 -29.76
C PRO A 16 -2.15 44.12 -29.86
N CYS A 17 -1.67 45.05 -29.03
CA CYS A 17 -0.26 45.41 -28.87
C CYS A 17 0.56 44.17 -28.45
N SER A 18 1.60 43.85 -29.21
CA SER A 18 2.55 42.77 -28.92
C SER A 18 3.25 42.98 -27.56
N PRO A 19 3.52 41.93 -26.76
CA PRO A 19 4.29 42.07 -25.54
C PRO A 19 5.74 42.44 -25.87
N ARG A 20 6.20 43.59 -25.36
CA ARG A 20 7.60 44.01 -25.41
C ARG A 20 8.48 42.94 -24.75
N ARG A 21 9.46 42.42 -25.50
CA ARG A 21 10.51 41.54 -24.97
C ARG A 21 11.28 42.29 -23.87
N PRO A 22 11.49 41.71 -22.69
CA PRO A 22 12.35 42.33 -21.69
C PRO A 22 13.81 42.35 -22.18
N SER A 23 14.52 43.41 -21.83
CA SER A 23 15.90 43.68 -22.23
C SER A 23 16.85 42.57 -21.74
N LYS A 24 17.90 42.29 -22.54
CA LYS A 24 18.93 41.27 -22.26
C LYS A 24 19.66 41.47 -20.92
N LEU A 25 19.57 42.65 -20.30
CA LEU A 25 20.17 42.95 -19.00
C LEU A 25 19.41 42.28 -17.83
N VAL A 26 18.08 42.11 -17.94
CA VAL A 26 17.22 41.55 -16.88
C VAL A 26 17.34 40.03 -16.77
N ARG A 27 17.74 39.34 -17.86
CA ARG A 27 18.03 37.89 -17.84
C ARG A 27 19.34 37.54 -17.13
N SER A 28 20.34 38.44 -17.14
CA SER A 28 21.65 38.15 -16.56
C SER A 28 21.69 38.22 -15.03
N PHE A 29 20.82 39.03 -14.42
CA PHE A 29 20.71 39.14 -12.96
C PHE A 29 19.79 38.08 -12.33
N THR A 30 18.81 37.58 -13.10
CA THR A 30 17.90 36.52 -12.65
C THR A 30 18.48 35.12 -12.82
N GLU A 31 19.46 34.88 -13.70
CA GLU A 31 20.15 33.58 -13.78
C GLU A 31 21.42 33.49 -12.90
N ARG A 32 22.12 34.61 -12.62
CA ARG A 32 23.31 34.59 -11.74
C ARG A 32 23.02 34.59 -10.24
N ALA A 33 21.81 34.97 -9.81
CA ALA A 33 21.40 34.83 -8.41
C ALA A 33 20.95 33.39 -8.03
N TRP A 34 20.74 32.52 -9.03
CA TRP A 34 20.28 31.14 -8.85
C TRP A 34 21.36 30.08 -9.07
N THR A 35 22.61 30.49 -9.27
CA THR A 35 23.76 29.57 -9.45
C THR A 35 24.69 29.47 -8.24
N GLY A 36 24.49 30.31 -7.21
CA GLY A 36 25.33 30.32 -5.99
C GLY A 36 24.74 29.63 -4.75
N LEU A 37 23.50 29.13 -4.81
CA LEU A 37 22.85 28.42 -3.69
C LEU A 37 22.05 27.22 -4.19
N ARG A 38 22.69 26.40 -5.02
CA ARG A 38 22.25 25.01 -5.18
C ARG A 38 22.73 24.28 -3.92
N ILE A 39 21.92 24.31 -2.86
CA ILE A 39 22.01 23.29 -1.82
C ILE A 39 21.69 22.00 -2.57
N GLU A 40 22.72 21.26 -2.98
CA GLU A 40 22.52 19.95 -3.56
C GLU A 40 21.72 19.16 -2.52
N PRO A 41 20.50 18.69 -2.86
CA PRO A 41 19.77 17.82 -1.97
C PRO A 41 20.67 16.60 -1.81
N ASN A 42 21.30 16.47 -0.64
CA ASN A 42 22.38 15.52 -0.36
C ASN A 42 22.11 14.23 -1.15
N GLU A 43 22.81 14.02 -2.27
CA GLU A 43 22.44 12.97 -3.23
C GLU A 43 22.50 11.61 -2.54
N GLN A 44 23.35 11.49 -1.52
CA GLN A 44 23.41 10.32 -0.66
C GLN A 44 22.13 10.13 0.16
N MET A 45 21.47 11.20 0.62
CA MET A 45 20.17 11.13 1.29
C MET A 45 19.01 10.92 0.33
N ALA A 46 19.03 11.50 -0.88
CA ALA A 46 18.03 11.20 -1.89
C ALA A 46 18.13 9.74 -2.37
N ARG A 47 19.36 9.21 -2.46
CA ARG A 47 19.64 7.79 -2.76
C ARG A 47 19.36 6.87 -1.57
N ALA A 48 19.65 7.28 -0.33
CA ALA A 48 19.33 6.52 0.89
C ALA A 48 17.82 6.51 1.17
N ALA A 49 17.13 7.65 0.97
CA ALA A 49 15.69 7.72 1.00
C ALA A 49 15.07 6.88 -0.13
N LYS A 50 15.62 6.91 -1.36
CA LYS A 50 15.19 6.01 -2.45
C LYS A 50 15.49 4.53 -2.15
N SER A 51 16.58 4.21 -1.44
CA SER A 51 16.91 2.82 -1.11
C SER A 51 16.07 2.29 0.05
N VAL A 52 15.66 3.16 0.98
CA VAL A 52 14.75 2.84 2.10
C VAL A 52 13.29 2.82 1.63
N LEU A 53 12.87 3.74 0.77
CA LEU A 53 11.54 3.74 0.12
C LEU A 53 11.39 2.63 -0.93
N GLY A 54 12.48 1.93 -1.28
CA GLY A 54 12.51 0.89 -2.30
C GLY A 54 12.22 -0.52 -1.78
N LYS A 55 12.14 -0.73 -0.47
CA LYS A 55 11.86 -2.05 0.11
C LYS A 55 10.97 -1.90 1.34
N ASP A 56 9.70 -2.18 1.16
CA ASP A 56 8.77 -2.55 2.23
C ASP A 56 9.16 -3.92 2.85
N GLU A 57 10.44 -4.14 3.16
CA GLU A 57 10.89 -5.32 3.91
C GLU A 57 10.79 -4.97 5.40
N ILE A 58 9.87 -5.64 6.10
CA ILE A 58 9.79 -5.59 7.56
C ILE A 58 11.12 -6.13 8.09
N GLU A 59 11.99 -5.25 8.59
CA GLU A 59 13.23 -5.65 9.27
C GLU A 59 12.87 -6.26 10.64
N ILE A 60 12.80 -7.58 10.66
CA ILE A 60 12.51 -8.36 11.86
C ILE A 60 13.78 -8.41 12.73
N PHE A 61 13.63 -8.13 14.03
CA PHE A 61 14.75 -8.17 14.96
C PHE A 61 15.34 -9.58 15.09
N HIS A 62 16.66 -9.67 14.98
CA HIS A 62 17.42 -10.90 15.19
C HIS A 62 18.17 -10.82 16.51
N SER A 63 17.80 -11.64 17.48
CA SER A 63 18.68 -11.90 18.62
C SER A 63 19.91 -12.68 18.12
N PRO A 64 21.15 -12.17 18.25
CA PRO A 64 22.30 -12.75 17.57
C PRO A 64 22.74 -14.14 18.05
N ASN A 65 22.07 -14.81 18.99
CA ASN A 65 22.69 -15.97 19.66
C ASN A 65 21.79 -17.02 20.34
N THR A 66 20.55 -17.26 19.91
CA THR A 66 19.69 -18.27 20.58
C THR A 66 19.47 -19.55 19.76
N GLY A 67 20.32 -20.56 20.00
CA GLY A 67 19.95 -21.98 19.84
C GLY A 67 19.60 -22.48 18.43
N ALA A 68 20.17 -21.88 17.38
CA ALA A 68 19.98 -22.35 16.02
C ALA A 68 20.49 -23.79 15.86
N SER A 69 19.59 -24.70 15.48
CA SER A 69 19.99 -26.09 15.18
C SER A 69 20.81 -26.15 13.88
N PRO A 70 21.72 -27.14 13.71
CA PRO A 70 22.51 -27.25 12.49
C PRO A 70 21.60 -27.48 11.27
N TYR A 71 21.99 -26.89 10.12
CA TYR A 71 21.27 -26.95 8.85
C TYR A 71 19.85 -26.36 8.86
N MET A 72 19.61 -25.35 9.70
CA MET A 72 18.38 -24.56 9.65
C MET A 72 18.46 -23.47 8.59
N LEU A 73 17.40 -23.35 7.79
CA LEU A 73 17.24 -22.33 6.76
C LEU A 73 16.53 -21.11 7.34
N HIS A 74 17.12 -19.96 7.06
CA HIS A 74 16.53 -18.68 7.43
C HIS A 74 15.32 -18.37 6.53
N PRO A 75 14.15 -17.99 7.08
CA PRO A 75 12.94 -17.74 6.29
C PRO A 75 13.14 -16.62 5.26
N ASN A 76 13.91 -15.59 5.60
CA ASN A 76 14.17 -14.45 4.70
C ASN A 76 15.43 -14.64 3.81
N SER A 77 16.05 -15.83 3.81
CA SER A 77 17.20 -16.09 2.95
C SER A 77 16.83 -15.96 1.47
N GLY A 78 17.77 -15.51 0.63
CA GLY A 78 17.55 -15.38 -0.81
C GLY A 78 17.14 -16.71 -1.46
N PHE A 79 17.80 -17.82 -1.04
CA PHE A 79 17.44 -19.17 -1.47
C PHE A 79 15.99 -19.53 -1.11
N ARG A 80 15.57 -19.33 0.15
CA ARG A 80 14.20 -19.64 0.58
C ARG A 80 13.16 -18.82 -0.18
N ARG A 81 13.43 -17.53 -0.43
CA ARG A 81 12.54 -16.67 -1.22
C ARG A 81 12.35 -17.17 -2.65
N VAL A 82 13.45 -17.51 -3.33
CA VAL A 82 13.37 -18.08 -4.70
C VAL A 82 12.62 -19.41 -4.67
N TRP A 83 12.90 -20.27 -3.69
CA TRP A 83 12.20 -21.54 -3.53
C TRP A 83 10.69 -21.36 -3.33
N ASP A 84 10.27 -20.43 -2.45
CA ASP A 84 8.86 -20.14 -2.19
C ASP A 84 8.14 -19.62 -3.44
N VAL A 85 8.80 -18.80 -4.27
CA VAL A 85 8.27 -18.38 -5.57
C VAL A 85 8.12 -19.56 -6.53
N CYS A 86 9.15 -20.40 -6.66
CA CYS A 86 9.08 -21.62 -7.48
C CYS A 86 7.98 -22.57 -7.00
N ALA A 87 7.81 -22.71 -5.68
CA ALA A 87 6.74 -23.51 -5.08
C ALA A 87 5.37 -22.92 -5.39
N ALA A 88 5.18 -21.61 -5.25
CA ALA A 88 3.93 -20.94 -5.62
C ALA A 88 3.58 -21.14 -7.11
N CYS A 89 4.54 -20.96 -8.02
CA CYS A 89 4.35 -21.23 -9.44
C CYS A 89 3.99 -22.71 -9.70
N SER A 90 4.69 -23.63 -9.04
CA SER A 90 4.41 -25.07 -9.15
C SER A 90 3.01 -25.44 -8.66
N VAL A 91 2.52 -24.79 -7.59
CA VAL A 91 1.15 -24.98 -7.09
C VAL A 91 0.15 -24.54 -8.14
N VAL A 92 0.34 -23.36 -8.75
CA VAL A 92 -0.54 -22.87 -9.82
C VAL A 92 -0.57 -23.85 -11.00
N CYS A 93 0.59 -24.33 -11.45
CA CYS A 93 0.66 -25.34 -12.53
C CYS A 93 -0.11 -26.61 -12.18
N VAL A 94 0.07 -27.18 -10.98
CA VAL A 94 -0.65 -28.39 -10.56
C VAL A 94 -2.15 -28.14 -10.43
N CYS A 95 -2.55 -26.98 -9.89
CA CYS A 95 -3.94 -26.56 -9.76
C CYS A 95 -4.65 -26.39 -11.11
N LEU A 96 -3.93 -26.04 -12.18
CA LEU A 96 -4.47 -25.97 -13.53
C LEU A 96 -4.46 -27.33 -14.25
N LEU A 97 -3.40 -28.12 -14.09
CA LEU A 97 -3.28 -29.40 -14.80
C LEU A 97 -4.19 -30.49 -14.23
N THR A 98 -4.39 -30.53 -12.90
CA THR A 98 -5.14 -31.62 -12.26
C THR A 98 -6.63 -31.64 -12.64
N PRO A 99 -7.38 -30.52 -12.62
CA PRO A 99 -8.77 -30.52 -13.06
C PRO A 99 -8.90 -30.88 -14.54
N MET A 100 -7.95 -30.43 -15.38
CA MET A 100 -7.91 -30.76 -16.80
C MET A 100 -7.73 -32.26 -17.03
N GLU A 101 -6.78 -32.90 -16.32
CA GLU A 101 -6.56 -34.35 -16.40
C GLU A 101 -7.77 -35.16 -15.87
N LEU A 102 -8.47 -34.65 -14.85
CA LEU A 102 -9.68 -35.29 -14.33
C LEU A 102 -10.89 -35.10 -15.25
N GLY A 103 -10.97 -33.95 -15.93
CA GLY A 103 -12.09 -33.59 -16.79
C GLY A 103 -12.03 -34.22 -18.18
N PHE A 104 -10.83 -34.26 -18.78
CA PHE A 104 -10.60 -34.78 -20.13
C PHE A 104 -9.92 -36.16 -20.06
N GLN A 105 -10.66 -37.14 -19.54
CA GLN A 105 -10.13 -38.50 -19.30
C GLN A 105 -9.88 -39.30 -20.58
N SER A 106 -10.49 -38.89 -21.67
CA SER A 106 -10.40 -39.50 -23.00
C SER A 106 -9.09 -39.19 -23.73
N MET A 107 -8.33 -38.17 -23.26
CA MET A 107 -7.09 -37.70 -23.88
C MET A 107 -5.84 -38.39 -23.31
N ASP A 108 -4.75 -38.40 -24.09
CA ASP A 108 -3.49 -39.03 -23.67
C ASP A 108 -2.62 -38.09 -22.82
N TRP A 109 -2.61 -38.35 -21.50
CA TRP A 109 -1.81 -37.61 -20.53
C TRP A 109 -0.40 -38.20 -20.32
N SER A 110 -0.02 -39.25 -21.05
CA SER A 110 1.26 -39.98 -20.85
C SER A 110 2.48 -39.07 -20.97
N ARG A 111 2.46 -38.11 -21.90
CA ARG A 111 3.54 -37.14 -22.14
C ARG A 111 3.80 -36.23 -20.94
N LEU A 112 2.78 -35.97 -20.11
CA LEU A 112 2.86 -35.12 -18.92
C LEU A 112 3.13 -35.92 -17.64
N SER A 113 3.24 -37.25 -17.71
CA SER A 113 3.50 -38.11 -16.55
C SER A 113 4.84 -37.81 -15.86
N ALA A 114 5.89 -37.53 -16.65
CA ALA A 114 7.20 -37.12 -16.12
C ALA A 114 7.12 -35.80 -15.34
N LEU A 115 6.33 -34.84 -15.84
CA LEU A 115 6.08 -33.57 -15.17
C LEU A 115 5.28 -33.75 -13.87
N GLY A 116 4.29 -34.64 -13.87
CA GLY A 116 3.56 -35.01 -12.65
C GLY A 116 4.48 -35.61 -11.57
N THR A 117 5.38 -36.50 -11.97
CA THR A 117 6.38 -37.11 -11.07
C THR A 117 7.35 -36.05 -10.51
N PHE A 118 7.81 -35.12 -11.36
CA PHE A 118 8.63 -34.00 -10.93
C PHE A 118 7.96 -33.18 -9.83
N PHE A 119 6.69 -32.79 -10.01
CA PHE A 119 5.97 -32.03 -9.00
C PHE A 119 5.81 -32.79 -7.69
N ASP A 120 5.52 -34.10 -7.74
CA ASP A 120 5.38 -34.90 -6.53
C ASP A 120 6.70 -34.98 -5.74
N VAL A 121 7.85 -35.13 -6.41
CA VAL A 121 9.18 -35.05 -5.77
C VAL A 121 9.47 -33.64 -5.23
N PHE A 122 9.13 -32.61 -6.01
CA PHE A 122 9.34 -31.21 -5.63
C PHE A 122 8.59 -30.85 -4.34
N PHE A 123 7.32 -31.25 -4.21
CA PHE A 123 6.51 -30.94 -3.01
C PHE A 123 6.87 -31.77 -1.78
N VAL A 124 7.42 -32.98 -1.95
CA VAL A 124 8.04 -33.72 -0.85
C VAL A 124 9.30 -33.02 -0.37
N THR A 125 10.11 -32.49 -1.30
CA THR A 125 11.31 -31.70 -0.97
C THR A 125 10.93 -30.41 -0.24
N ASP A 126 9.89 -29.70 -0.70
CA ASP A 126 9.35 -28.51 -0.06
C ASP A 126 8.88 -28.79 1.39
N MET A 127 8.25 -29.94 1.62
CA MET A 127 7.85 -30.39 2.96
C MET A 127 9.08 -30.58 3.87
N VAL A 128 10.13 -31.25 3.38
CA VAL A 128 11.39 -31.44 4.13
C VAL A 128 12.08 -30.10 4.43
N LEU A 129 12.12 -29.19 3.46
CA LEU A 129 12.69 -27.86 3.66
C LEU A 129 11.88 -27.04 4.67
N THR A 130 10.56 -27.20 4.71
CA THR A 130 9.68 -26.53 5.67
C THR A 130 9.97 -26.98 7.10
N PHE A 131 10.26 -28.27 7.34
CA PHE A 131 10.76 -28.75 8.64
C PHE A 131 12.10 -28.14 9.07
N ARG A 132 12.87 -27.61 8.12
CA ARG A 132 14.17 -26.96 8.35
C ARG A 132 14.12 -25.45 8.26
N THR A 133 12.97 -24.84 8.04
CA THR A 133 12.85 -23.38 7.89
C THR A 133 12.33 -22.76 9.17
N GLY A 134 13.02 -21.74 9.68
CA GLY A 134 12.58 -21.00 10.86
C GLY A 134 11.24 -20.30 10.64
N TYR A 135 10.53 -20.01 11.72
CA TYR A 135 9.24 -19.32 11.68
C TYR A 135 9.26 -18.09 12.61
N LEU A 136 8.41 -17.12 12.31
CA LEU A 136 8.32 -15.86 13.03
C LEU A 136 7.28 -15.95 14.15
N VAL A 137 7.68 -15.70 15.39
CA VAL A 137 6.77 -15.58 16.54
C VAL A 137 7.09 -14.29 17.29
N SER A 138 6.09 -13.45 17.51
CA SER A 138 6.22 -12.23 18.32
C SER A 138 7.37 -11.29 17.89
N GLY A 139 7.70 -11.27 16.59
CA GLY A 139 8.79 -10.44 16.06
C GLY A 139 10.19 -11.05 16.18
N GLU A 140 10.33 -12.28 16.67
CA GLU A 140 11.59 -13.02 16.70
C GLU A 140 11.52 -14.28 15.83
N ILE A 141 12.61 -14.59 15.14
CA ILE A 141 12.71 -15.78 14.30
C ILE A 141 13.23 -16.94 15.14
N VAL A 142 12.41 -17.98 15.28
CA VAL A 142 12.78 -19.18 16.02
C VAL A 142 13.46 -20.18 15.08
N MET A 143 14.70 -20.52 15.41
CA MET A 143 15.56 -21.42 14.62
C MET A 143 15.81 -22.78 15.30
N ASN A 144 15.04 -23.13 16.34
CA ASN A 144 15.13 -24.44 17.00
C ASN A 144 14.30 -25.48 16.25
N GLN A 145 14.93 -26.55 15.74
CA GLN A 145 14.28 -27.55 14.90
C GLN A 145 13.09 -28.23 15.60
N ARG A 146 13.19 -28.57 16.89
CA ARG A 146 12.10 -29.26 17.62
C ARG A 146 10.85 -28.39 17.68
N LEU A 147 11.03 -27.10 17.92
CA LEU A 147 9.92 -26.16 18.01
C LEU A 147 9.28 -25.94 16.63
N VAL A 148 10.09 -25.82 15.58
CA VAL A 148 9.61 -25.74 14.18
C VAL A 148 8.78 -26.98 13.81
N MET A 149 9.27 -28.18 14.12
CA MET A 149 8.58 -29.44 13.80
C MET A 149 7.20 -29.52 14.48
N TRP A 150 7.12 -29.20 15.78
CA TRP A 150 5.85 -29.21 16.52
C TRP A 150 4.88 -28.16 15.99
N HIS A 151 5.35 -26.94 15.75
CA HIS A 151 4.53 -25.87 15.19
C HIS A 151 3.99 -26.23 13.80
N TYR A 152 4.82 -26.86 12.96
CA TYR A 152 4.38 -27.32 11.64
C TYR A 152 3.40 -28.50 11.72
N ALA A 153 3.59 -29.41 12.67
CA ALA A 153 2.71 -30.55 12.92
C ALA A 153 1.28 -30.13 13.30
N GLU A 154 1.15 -29.10 14.12
CA GLU A 154 -0.15 -28.56 14.56
C GLU A 154 -0.88 -27.79 13.45
N SER A 155 -0.16 -27.21 12.49
CA SER A 155 -0.71 -26.25 11.53
C SER A 155 -0.97 -26.82 10.13
N TRP A 156 0.06 -27.32 9.45
CA TRP A 156 -0.01 -27.61 8.00
C TRP A 156 0.45 -29.01 7.61
N LEU A 157 1.13 -29.74 8.50
CA LEU A 157 1.68 -31.07 8.19
C LEU A 157 0.61 -32.04 7.69
N LEU A 158 -0.59 -32.05 8.28
CA LEU A 158 -1.66 -32.96 7.88
C LEU A 158 -2.09 -32.73 6.43
N VAL A 159 -2.29 -31.46 6.05
CA VAL A 159 -2.65 -31.05 4.69
C VAL A 159 -1.54 -31.42 3.70
N ASP A 160 -0.29 -31.23 4.10
CA ASP A 160 0.86 -31.52 3.26
C ASP A 160 1.09 -33.03 3.07
N CYS A 161 0.90 -33.81 4.12
CA CYS A 161 0.91 -35.28 4.04
C CYS A 161 -0.20 -35.80 3.12
N ILE A 162 -1.45 -35.36 3.31
CA ILE A 162 -2.59 -35.81 2.50
C ILE A 162 -2.42 -35.41 1.02
N SER A 163 -1.91 -34.21 0.74
CA SER A 163 -1.69 -33.72 -0.63
C SER A 163 -0.47 -34.29 -1.35
N ASN A 164 0.48 -34.88 -0.61
CA ASN A 164 1.69 -35.51 -1.15
C ASN A 164 1.67 -37.04 -1.07
N PHE A 165 0.63 -37.65 -0.49
CA PHE A 165 0.59 -39.10 -0.26
C PHE A 165 0.51 -39.87 -1.60
N PRO A 166 1.46 -40.77 -1.90
CA PRO A 166 1.48 -41.52 -3.15
C PRO A 166 0.51 -42.71 -3.10
N PHE A 167 -0.80 -42.43 -3.15
CA PHE A 167 -1.86 -43.45 -3.10
C PHE A 167 -1.72 -44.55 -4.18
N TYR A 168 -1.07 -44.25 -5.31
CA TYR A 168 -0.82 -45.20 -6.39
C TYR A 168 0.04 -46.40 -5.97
N LEU A 169 0.93 -46.25 -4.98
CA LEU A 169 1.82 -47.33 -4.52
C LEU A 169 1.09 -48.42 -3.73
N PHE A 170 -0.04 -48.09 -3.10
CA PHE A 170 -0.77 -49.03 -2.24
C PHE A 170 -1.82 -49.84 -2.99
N TYR A 171 -2.01 -49.61 -4.29
CA TYR A 171 -3.18 -50.11 -5.03
C TYR A 171 -2.85 -51.03 -6.22
N SER A 172 -1.59 -51.44 -6.42
CA SER A 172 -1.22 -52.34 -7.53
C SER A 172 -1.87 -53.74 -7.50
N HIS A 173 -2.73 -54.05 -6.53
CA HIS A 173 -3.30 -55.37 -6.29
C HIS A 173 -4.84 -55.46 -6.17
N ALA A 174 -5.62 -54.41 -6.47
CA ALA A 174 -7.05 -54.45 -6.17
C ALA A 174 -8.00 -54.12 -7.36
N ASN A 175 -9.18 -54.77 -7.31
CA ASN A 175 -10.20 -54.96 -8.38
C ASN A 175 -10.65 -53.74 -9.22
N GLN A 176 -11.24 -54.03 -10.38
CA GLN A 176 -11.73 -53.08 -11.42
C GLN A 176 -12.76 -52.03 -10.93
N SER A 177 -13.47 -52.25 -9.81
CA SER A 177 -14.38 -51.26 -9.22
C SER A 177 -13.66 -50.02 -8.67
N SER A 178 -12.34 -50.07 -8.54
CA SER A 178 -11.54 -49.00 -7.94
C SER A 178 -10.83 -48.11 -8.93
N VAL A 179 -11.03 -48.32 -10.24
CA VAL A 179 -10.50 -47.42 -11.28
C VAL A 179 -11.12 -46.02 -11.18
N LYS A 180 -12.36 -45.91 -10.67
CA LYS A 180 -12.97 -44.61 -10.31
C LYS A 180 -12.31 -43.99 -9.07
N PHE A 181 -12.01 -44.79 -8.04
CA PHE A 181 -11.35 -44.35 -6.81
C PHE A 181 -9.88 -43.91 -7.05
N LEU A 182 -9.19 -44.56 -8.00
CA LEU A 182 -7.87 -44.19 -8.54
C LEU A 182 -7.84 -42.80 -9.17
N LYS A 183 -8.98 -42.25 -9.64
CA LYS A 183 -9.05 -40.89 -10.19
C LYS A 183 -9.26 -39.86 -9.08
N LEU A 184 -10.04 -40.21 -8.04
CA LEU A 184 -10.26 -39.34 -6.88
C LEU A 184 -8.99 -39.11 -6.04
N GLN A 185 -7.97 -39.98 -6.16
CA GLN A 185 -6.67 -39.80 -5.47
C GLN A 185 -5.96 -38.47 -5.80
N LYS A 186 -6.34 -37.80 -6.90
CA LYS A 186 -5.73 -36.53 -7.33
C LYS A 186 -6.40 -35.31 -6.71
N ILE A 187 -7.60 -35.45 -6.14
CA ILE A 187 -8.33 -34.36 -5.47
C ILE A 187 -7.53 -33.76 -4.29
N PRO A 188 -6.85 -34.55 -3.44
CA PRO A 188 -5.93 -34.03 -2.43
C PRO A 188 -4.88 -33.05 -2.96
N LYS A 189 -4.46 -33.16 -4.22
CA LYS A 189 -3.51 -32.21 -4.84
C LYS A 189 -4.08 -30.80 -4.93
N MET A 190 -5.41 -30.63 -4.97
CA MET A 190 -6.07 -29.31 -4.97
C MET A 190 -6.00 -28.61 -3.61
N LEU A 191 -5.76 -29.35 -2.52
CA LEU A 191 -5.48 -28.74 -1.20
C LEU A 191 -4.18 -27.93 -1.22
N ARG A 192 -3.30 -28.14 -2.21
CA ARG A 192 -2.09 -27.33 -2.41
C ARG A 192 -2.42 -25.85 -2.68
N PHE A 193 -3.62 -25.52 -3.19
CA PHE A 193 -4.07 -24.14 -3.32
C PHE A 193 -4.04 -23.39 -1.98
N ALA A 194 -4.31 -24.07 -0.86
CA ALA A 194 -4.22 -23.48 0.47
C ALA A 194 -2.78 -23.03 0.83
N ARG A 195 -1.75 -23.62 0.20
CA ARG A 195 -0.36 -23.17 0.36
C ARG A 195 -0.10 -21.82 -0.32
N LEU A 196 -0.77 -21.51 -1.42
CA LEU A 196 -0.65 -20.19 -2.07
C LEU A 196 -1.11 -19.07 -1.11
N LEU A 197 -2.09 -19.37 -0.24
CA LEU A 197 -2.56 -18.45 0.81
C LEU A 197 -1.45 -18.09 1.82
N LYS A 198 -0.58 -19.06 2.15
CA LYS A 198 0.56 -18.85 3.06
C LYS A 198 1.56 -17.84 2.48
N TYR A 199 1.84 -17.93 1.17
CA TYR A 199 2.80 -17.07 0.49
C TYR A 199 2.27 -15.66 0.23
N MET A 200 0.98 -15.54 -0.07
CA MET A 200 0.38 -14.25 -0.39
C MET A 200 0.11 -13.37 0.85
N ARG A 201 0.01 -13.96 2.05
CA ARG A 201 -0.31 -13.24 3.31
C ARG A 201 0.66 -12.11 3.65
N GLN A 202 1.87 -12.13 3.09
CA GLN A 202 2.88 -11.09 3.29
C GLN A 202 2.52 -9.76 2.59
N TYR A 203 1.63 -9.78 1.58
CA TYR A 203 1.22 -8.60 0.82
C TYR A 203 -0.13 -8.03 1.31
N ALA A 204 -0.14 -7.50 2.54
CA ALA A 204 -1.36 -7.17 3.28
C ALA A 204 -2.36 -6.25 2.55
N LYS A 205 -1.89 -5.29 1.75
CA LYS A 205 -2.77 -4.28 1.13
C LYS A 205 -3.70 -4.85 0.04
N TYR A 206 -3.21 -5.79 -0.77
CA TYR A 206 -3.94 -6.35 -1.91
C TYR A 206 -4.24 -7.84 -1.77
N TYR A 207 -3.84 -8.45 -0.65
CA TYR A 207 -3.99 -9.87 -0.38
C TYR A 207 -5.41 -10.39 -0.64
N ASN A 208 -6.42 -9.76 -0.02
CA ASN A 208 -7.82 -10.21 -0.15
C ASN A 208 -8.31 -10.11 -1.59
N PHE A 209 -7.96 -9.05 -2.31
CA PHE A 209 -8.35 -8.88 -3.71
C PHE A 209 -7.72 -9.95 -4.61
N VAL A 210 -6.40 -10.17 -4.50
CA VAL A 210 -5.70 -11.19 -5.30
C VAL A 210 -6.23 -12.59 -4.99
N LEU A 211 -6.51 -12.89 -3.71
CA LEU A 211 -7.09 -14.15 -3.29
C LEU A 211 -8.47 -14.40 -3.88
N VAL A 212 -9.35 -13.38 -3.87
CA VAL A 212 -10.70 -13.49 -4.44
C VAL A 212 -10.63 -13.68 -5.96
N VAL A 213 -9.76 -12.95 -6.66
CA VAL A 213 -9.55 -13.13 -8.11
C VAL A 213 -9.03 -14.53 -8.41
N ALA A 214 -8.02 -14.99 -7.69
CA ALA A 214 -7.49 -16.34 -7.85
C ALA A 214 -8.56 -17.41 -7.57
N ALA A 215 -9.37 -17.24 -6.52
CA ALA A 215 -10.45 -18.16 -6.20
C ALA A 215 -11.54 -18.19 -7.29
N ILE A 216 -11.91 -17.04 -7.86
CA ILE A 216 -12.86 -16.96 -8.98
C ILE A 216 -12.31 -17.69 -10.19
N VAL A 217 -11.09 -17.37 -10.62
CA VAL A 217 -10.44 -18.02 -11.78
C VAL A 217 -10.32 -19.52 -11.58
N MET A 218 -9.88 -19.96 -10.40
CA MET A 218 -9.77 -21.39 -10.08
C MET A 218 -11.14 -22.07 -10.03
N SER A 219 -12.16 -21.43 -9.47
CA SER A 219 -13.52 -21.99 -9.42
C SER A 219 -14.12 -22.14 -10.82
N LEU A 220 -13.98 -21.13 -11.69
CA LEU A 220 -14.40 -21.17 -13.08
C LEU A 220 -13.68 -22.30 -13.83
N HIS A 221 -12.36 -22.43 -13.65
CA HIS A 221 -11.58 -23.48 -14.29
C HIS A 221 -12.00 -24.89 -13.86
N VAL A 222 -12.17 -25.12 -12.55
CA VAL A 222 -12.60 -26.43 -12.02
C VAL A 222 -14.02 -26.77 -12.47
N LEU A 223 -14.94 -25.80 -12.40
CA LEU A 223 -16.31 -25.98 -12.87
C LEU A 223 -16.39 -26.22 -14.38
N THR A 224 -15.52 -25.58 -15.16
CA THR A 224 -15.39 -25.81 -16.60
C THR A 224 -14.94 -27.24 -16.90
N CYS A 225 -13.92 -27.74 -16.20
CA CYS A 225 -13.44 -29.10 -16.39
C CYS A 225 -14.49 -30.13 -15.96
N LEU A 226 -15.21 -29.86 -14.87
CA LEU A 226 -16.34 -30.68 -14.42
C LEU A 226 -17.46 -30.69 -15.48
N TRP A 227 -17.82 -29.52 -15.99
CA TRP A 227 -18.85 -29.36 -17.02
C TRP A 227 -18.48 -30.11 -18.30
N ALA A 228 -17.25 -29.91 -18.80
CA ALA A 228 -16.73 -30.63 -19.96
C ALA A 228 -16.79 -32.15 -19.75
N SER A 229 -16.42 -32.65 -18.56
CA SER A 229 -16.45 -34.09 -18.27
C SER A 229 -17.86 -34.70 -18.24
N LEU A 230 -18.87 -33.94 -17.83
CA LEU A 230 -20.26 -34.40 -17.80
C LEU A 230 -20.87 -34.45 -19.20
N PHE A 231 -20.42 -33.54 -20.08
CA PHE A 231 -20.90 -33.43 -21.45
C PHE A 231 -19.93 -33.99 -22.50
N ASP A 232 -18.87 -34.68 -22.07
CA ASP A 232 -17.96 -35.41 -22.95
C ASP A 232 -18.69 -36.62 -23.57
N GLN A 233 -18.74 -36.69 -24.90
CA GLN A 233 -19.27 -37.86 -25.63
C GLN A 233 -18.18 -38.88 -25.98
N CYS A 234 -16.91 -38.52 -25.82
CA CYS A 234 -15.77 -39.42 -26.05
C CYS A 234 -15.73 -40.61 -25.10
N ILE A 235 -16.31 -40.47 -23.90
CA ILE A 235 -16.37 -41.55 -22.91
C ILE A 235 -17.31 -42.68 -23.36
N GLU A 236 -18.33 -42.37 -24.16
CA GLU A 236 -19.35 -43.33 -24.61
C GLU A 236 -19.05 -43.91 -26.01
N ASN A 237 -18.40 -43.14 -26.91
CA ASN A 237 -18.26 -43.48 -28.34
C ASN A 237 -16.79 -43.63 -28.81
N VAL A 238 -15.97 -44.38 -28.06
CA VAL A 238 -14.50 -44.47 -28.28
C VAL A 238 -14.11 -45.00 -29.67
N PHE A 239 -14.91 -45.89 -30.27
CA PHE A 239 -14.64 -46.43 -31.61
C PHE A 239 -15.94 -46.80 -32.34
N ASP A 240 -16.21 -46.13 -33.45
CA ASP A 240 -17.27 -46.53 -34.37
C ASP A 240 -16.70 -47.38 -35.50
N ALA A 241 -16.91 -48.70 -35.41
CA ALA A 241 -16.47 -49.67 -36.40
C ALA A 241 -17.10 -49.43 -37.79
N SER A 242 -18.22 -48.69 -37.88
CA SER A 242 -18.92 -48.44 -39.14
C SER A 242 -18.33 -47.27 -39.94
N THR A 243 -17.76 -46.27 -39.25
CA THR A 243 -17.16 -45.08 -39.88
C THR A 243 -15.63 -45.09 -39.89
N ASN A 244 -15.00 -46.06 -39.22
CA ASN A 244 -13.54 -46.23 -39.09
C ASN A 244 -12.84 -44.93 -38.64
N ARG A 245 -13.50 -44.15 -37.79
CA ARG A 245 -13.00 -42.90 -37.21
C ARG A 245 -12.94 -43.03 -35.69
N THR A 246 -11.79 -42.69 -35.12
CA THR A 246 -11.67 -42.37 -33.70
C THR A 246 -12.17 -40.94 -33.51
N TYR A 247 -13.28 -40.77 -32.79
CA TYR A 247 -13.91 -39.47 -32.62
C TYR A 247 -13.10 -38.50 -31.74
N CYS A 248 -12.10 -39.00 -31.02
CA CYS A 248 -11.42 -38.28 -29.94
C CYS A 248 -9.94 -38.16 -30.24
N ASP A 249 -9.54 -36.98 -30.71
CA ASP A 249 -8.16 -36.56 -30.94
C ASP A 249 -7.83 -35.38 -30.02
N ASP A 250 -6.57 -35.22 -29.65
CA ASP A 250 -6.10 -34.17 -28.73
C ASP A 250 -6.43 -32.76 -29.26
N SER A 251 -6.61 -32.59 -30.57
CA SER A 251 -7.03 -31.35 -31.23
C SER A 251 -8.42 -30.85 -30.82
N GLN A 252 -9.29 -31.72 -30.28
CA GLN A 252 -10.65 -31.36 -29.86
C GLN A 252 -10.73 -30.85 -28.41
N MET A 253 -9.64 -30.93 -27.63
CA MET A 253 -9.64 -30.49 -26.22
C MET A 253 -9.88 -28.99 -26.08
N GLU A 254 -9.22 -28.16 -26.89
CA GLU A 254 -9.35 -26.70 -26.86
C GLU A 254 -10.80 -26.21 -27.12
N PRO A 255 -11.48 -26.60 -28.22
CA PRO A 255 -12.83 -26.13 -28.48
C PRO A 255 -13.84 -26.64 -27.44
N MET A 256 -13.67 -27.87 -26.92
CA MET A 256 -14.52 -28.39 -25.85
C MET A 256 -14.37 -27.60 -24.54
N TYR A 257 -13.14 -27.24 -24.18
CA TYR A 257 -12.87 -26.43 -22.99
C TYR A 257 -13.44 -25.02 -23.13
N LEU A 258 -13.24 -24.37 -24.28
CA LEU A 258 -13.67 -22.99 -24.50
C LEU A 258 -15.21 -22.84 -24.44
N GLU A 259 -15.95 -23.74 -25.10
CA GLU A 259 -17.42 -23.74 -25.02
C GLU A 259 -17.92 -24.02 -23.61
N SER A 260 -17.31 -24.98 -22.92
CA SER A 260 -17.64 -25.28 -21.52
C SER A 260 -17.34 -24.09 -20.60
N LEU A 261 -16.23 -23.37 -20.84
CA LEU A 261 -15.83 -22.19 -20.07
C LEU A 261 -16.85 -21.06 -20.24
N LEU A 262 -17.25 -20.80 -21.49
CA LEU A 262 -18.21 -19.74 -21.80
C LEU A 262 -19.58 -20.04 -21.17
N ASN A 263 -20.03 -21.30 -21.23
CA ASN A 263 -21.24 -21.75 -20.55
C ASN A 263 -21.19 -21.54 -19.04
N VAL A 264 -20.13 -22.06 -18.40
CA VAL A 264 -19.95 -21.94 -16.95
C VAL A 264 -19.84 -20.48 -16.56
N LEU A 265 -19.13 -19.64 -17.31
CA LEU A 265 -19.02 -18.20 -17.05
C LEU A 265 -20.39 -17.50 -17.10
N MET A 266 -21.23 -17.81 -18.08
CA MET A 266 -22.56 -17.22 -18.21
C MET A 266 -23.50 -17.66 -17.07
N LEU A 267 -23.44 -18.93 -16.67
CA LEU A 267 -24.14 -19.43 -15.47
C LEU A 267 -23.62 -18.77 -14.19
N TYR A 268 -22.30 -18.70 -14.03
CA TYR A 268 -21.63 -18.12 -12.86
C TYR A 268 -21.96 -16.63 -12.69
N THR A 269 -22.06 -15.90 -13.79
CA THR A 269 -22.48 -14.49 -13.80
C THR A 269 -23.99 -14.30 -13.77
N SER A 270 -24.77 -15.38 -13.78
CA SER A 270 -26.24 -15.36 -13.82
C SER A 270 -26.82 -14.64 -15.05
N LEU A 271 -26.05 -14.56 -16.14
CA LEU A 271 -26.47 -13.95 -17.41
C LEU A 271 -27.29 -14.93 -18.28
N GLY A 272 -27.22 -16.23 -17.98
CA GLY A 272 -28.03 -17.27 -18.63
C GLY A 272 -27.19 -18.47 -19.08
N GLU A 273 -27.77 -19.28 -19.96
CA GLU A 273 -27.05 -20.35 -20.67
C GLU A 273 -26.55 -19.83 -22.02
N TYR A 274 -25.33 -20.19 -22.40
CA TYR A 274 -24.78 -19.91 -23.72
C TYR A 274 -24.65 -21.21 -24.49
N SER A 275 -25.53 -21.54 -25.42
CA SER A 275 -25.43 -22.86 -26.05
C SER A 275 -25.81 -22.93 -27.52
N THR A 276 -24.79 -23.13 -28.37
CA THR A 276 -24.94 -23.62 -29.74
C THR A 276 -24.34 -25.02 -29.93
N TYR A 277 -24.09 -25.80 -28.85
CA TYR A 277 -23.39 -27.11 -28.78
C TYR A 277 -23.52 -28.06 -29.99
N ALA A 278 -24.57 -27.92 -30.81
CA ALA A 278 -24.70 -28.43 -32.17
C ALA A 278 -23.47 -28.23 -33.11
N SER A 279 -22.56 -27.28 -32.84
CA SER A 279 -21.37 -27.05 -33.68
C SER A 279 -20.13 -27.88 -33.30
N ILE A 280 -20.11 -28.55 -32.14
CA ILE A 280 -18.98 -29.39 -31.70
C ILE A 280 -19.44 -30.84 -31.60
N GLY A 281 -18.98 -31.69 -32.53
CA GLY A 281 -19.45 -33.06 -32.68
C GLY A 281 -19.25 -33.99 -31.47
N ASN A 282 -18.39 -33.63 -30.51
CA ASN A 282 -18.03 -34.47 -29.35
C ASN A 282 -18.49 -33.91 -27.99
N LEU A 283 -19.24 -32.80 -27.99
CA LEU A 283 -19.76 -32.19 -26.76
C LEU A 283 -21.30 -32.20 -26.81
N ALA A 284 -21.92 -32.97 -25.93
CA ALA A 284 -23.38 -33.09 -25.91
C ALA A 284 -24.04 -31.79 -25.44
N SER A 285 -25.22 -31.48 -25.98
CA SER A 285 -26.01 -30.37 -25.44
C SER A 285 -26.56 -30.70 -24.03
N PRO A 286 -26.56 -29.74 -23.09
CA PRO A 286 -27.15 -29.89 -21.77
C PRO A 286 -28.63 -30.24 -21.81
N VAL A 287 -29.34 -29.74 -22.82
CA VAL A 287 -30.76 -30.07 -23.07
C VAL A 287 -30.92 -31.56 -23.42
N ALA A 288 -30.03 -32.13 -24.24
CA ALA A 288 -30.08 -33.54 -24.60
C ALA A 288 -29.74 -34.48 -23.44
N ARG A 289 -28.91 -34.03 -22.48
CA ARG A 289 -28.53 -34.76 -21.26
C ARG A 289 -29.19 -34.20 -19.99
N ALA A 290 -30.35 -33.57 -20.13
CA ALA A 290 -31.05 -32.96 -19.01
C ALA A 290 -31.38 -34.01 -17.93
N SER A 291 -30.89 -33.79 -16.73
CA SER A 291 -31.12 -34.66 -15.58
C SER A 291 -31.18 -33.84 -14.29
N PRO A 292 -31.81 -34.37 -13.21
CA PRO A 292 -31.90 -33.64 -11.93
C PRO A 292 -30.52 -33.24 -11.37
N THR A 293 -29.47 -34.03 -11.63
CA THR A 293 -28.10 -33.76 -11.18
C THR A 293 -27.47 -32.58 -11.93
N VAL A 294 -27.73 -32.44 -13.23
CA VAL A 294 -27.29 -31.29 -14.04
C VAL A 294 -27.98 -30.01 -13.57
N TYR A 295 -29.29 -30.04 -13.29
CA TYR A 295 -30.00 -28.88 -12.75
C TYR A 295 -29.46 -28.46 -11.38
N LEU A 296 -29.20 -29.42 -10.49
CA LEU A 296 -28.61 -29.13 -9.18
C LEU A 296 -27.22 -28.51 -9.32
N LEU A 297 -26.38 -29.04 -10.22
CA LEU A 297 -25.07 -28.47 -10.50
C LEU A 297 -25.18 -27.03 -11.02
N SER A 298 -26.06 -26.76 -11.99
CA SER A 298 -26.28 -25.41 -12.52
C SER A 298 -26.72 -24.43 -11.42
N ILE A 299 -27.62 -24.85 -10.53
CA ILE A 299 -28.02 -24.04 -9.36
C ILE A 299 -26.82 -23.76 -8.46
N CYS A 300 -25.99 -24.77 -8.17
CA CYS A 300 -24.77 -24.60 -7.37
C CYS A 300 -23.77 -23.62 -8.03
N ILE A 301 -23.59 -23.69 -9.35
CA ILE A 301 -22.72 -22.77 -10.10
C ILE A 301 -23.23 -21.33 -10.00
N VAL A 302 -24.55 -21.12 -10.20
CA VAL A 302 -25.18 -19.81 -10.09
C VAL A 302 -25.01 -19.24 -8.68
N VAL A 303 -25.32 -20.00 -7.64
CA VAL A 303 -25.21 -19.55 -6.24
C VAL A 303 -23.75 -19.23 -5.87
N LEU A 304 -22.81 -20.09 -6.24
CA LEU A 304 -21.38 -19.86 -6.00
C LEU A 304 -20.89 -18.60 -6.74
N GLY A 305 -21.34 -18.41 -7.97
CA GLY A 305 -20.98 -17.27 -8.80
C GLY A 305 -21.50 -15.95 -8.24
N LEU A 306 -22.77 -15.90 -7.84
CA LEU A 306 -23.38 -14.72 -7.21
C LEU A 306 -22.62 -14.29 -5.94
N VAL A 307 -22.31 -15.24 -5.05
CA VAL A 307 -21.55 -14.95 -3.83
C VAL A 307 -20.14 -14.45 -4.16
N SER A 308 -19.47 -15.08 -5.13
CA SER A 308 -18.10 -14.73 -5.50
C SER A 308 -18.00 -13.34 -6.14
N ILE A 309 -18.95 -13.01 -7.03
CA ILE A 309 -19.03 -11.68 -7.66
C ILE A 309 -19.33 -10.60 -6.61
N ALA A 310 -20.22 -10.87 -5.65
CA ALA A 310 -20.51 -9.93 -4.56
C ALA A 310 -19.25 -9.63 -3.73
N ILE A 311 -18.48 -10.66 -3.36
CA ILE A 311 -17.22 -10.50 -2.63
C ILE A 311 -16.18 -9.75 -3.47
N PHE A 312 -16.08 -10.03 -4.77
CA PHE A 312 -15.18 -9.33 -5.68
C PHE A 312 -15.47 -7.82 -5.76
N LEU A 313 -16.74 -7.46 -5.95
CA LEU A 313 -17.17 -6.06 -5.97
C LEU A 313 -16.88 -5.36 -4.63
N ALA A 314 -17.14 -6.03 -3.50
CA ALA A 314 -16.83 -5.48 -2.18
C ALA A 314 -15.32 -5.18 -2.00
N ASN A 315 -14.45 -6.07 -2.48
CA ASN A 315 -12.99 -5.85 -2.42
C ASN A 315 -12.53 -4.72 -3.33
N ILE A 316 -13.12 -4.55 -4.52
CA ILE A 316 -12.85 -3.41 -5.40
C ILE A 316 -13.21 -2.10 -4.70
N ILE A 317 -14.40 -2.03 -4.09
CA ILE A 317 -14.86 -0.84 -3.36
C ILE A 317 -13.91 -0.52 -2.21
N SER A 318 -13.47 -1.53 -1.45
CA SER A 318 -12.52 -1.35 -0.35
C SER A 318 -11.20 -0.74 -0.83
N ILE A 319 -10.63 -1.24 -1.94
CA ILE A 319 -9.42 -0.67 -2.53
C ILE A 319 -9.66 0.78 -2.97
N PHE A 320 -10.77 1.03 -3.65
CA PHE A 320 -11.12 2.36 -4.14
C PHE A 320 -11.22 3.39 -3.01
N ILE A 321 -11.89 3.03 -1.90
CA ILE A 321 -11.98 3.87 -0.70
C ILE A 321 -10.58 4.09 -0.08
N SER A 322 -9.74 3.06 -0.07
CA SER A 322 -8.40 3.13 0.54
C SER A 322 -7.38 3.96 -0.25
N TRP A 323 -7.56 4.13 -1.57
CA TRP A 323 -6.58 4.80 -2.43
C TRP A 323 -6.38 6.26 -2.01
N ASP A 324 -7.46 6.98 -1.74
CA ASP A 324 -7.41 8.40 -1.40
C ASP A 324 -7.84 8.71 0.05
N GLN A 325 -7.53 7.80 0.98
CA GLN A 325 -7.96 7.95 2.37
C GLN A 325 -7.43 9.24 3.01
N GLN A 326 -6.17 9.62 2.75
CA GLN A 326 -5.58 10.82 3.37
C GLN A 326 -6.24 12.11 2.89
N SER A 327 -6.48 12.25 1.59
CA SER A 327 -7.16 13.44 1.08
C SER A 327 -8.64 13.44 1.47
N ALA A 328 -9.28 12.27 1.55
CA ALA A 328 -10.64 12.16 2.07
C ALA A 328 -10.74 12.60 3.53
N LEU A 329 -9.77 12.21 4.38
CA LEU A 329 -9.70 12.65 5.77
C LEU A 329 -9.49 14.16 5.90
N PHE A 330 -8.59 14.75 5.11
CA PHE A 330 -8.38 16.20 5.10
C PHE A 330 -9.64 16.96 4.65
N ARG A 331 -10.28 16.52 3.55
CA ARG A 331 -11.53 17.11 3.06
C ARG A 331 -12.62 17.06 4.13
N ASN A 332 -12.81 15.91 4.78
CA ASN A 332 -13.78 15.76 5.86
C ASN A 332 -13.50 16.74 7.02
N ARG A 333 -12.24 16.87 7.45
CA ARG A 333 -11.88 17.85 8.49
C ARG A 333 -12.17 19.29 8.06
N MET A 334 -11.90 19.64 6.81
CA MET A 334 -12.21 20.97 6.26
C MET A 334 -13.72 21.22 6.13
N ASP A 335 -14.51 20.19 5.86
CA ASP A 335 -15.98 20.27 5.84
C ASP A 335 -16.53 20.56 7.24
N ILE A 336 -16.03 19.87 8.27
CA ILE A 336 -16.39 20.12 9.68
C ILE A 336 -16.06 21.55 10.07
N ILE A 337 -14.82 21.99 9.83
CA ILE A 337 -14.38 23.37 10.15
C ILE A 337 -15.23 24.39 9.39
N SER A 338 -15.53 24.14 8.11
CA SER A 338 -16.39 25.02 7.31
C SER A 338 -17.81 25.11 7.87
N ALA A 339 -18.36 24.01 8.37
CA ALA A 339 -19.67 23.98 9.01
C ALA A 339 -19.68 24.76 10.33
N GLU A 340 -18.65 24.61 11.17
CA GLU A 340 -18.49 25.39 12.41
C GLU A 340 -18.37 26.88 12.13
N MET A 341 -17.52 27.28 11.18
CA MET A 341 -17.39 28.70 10.81
C MET A 341 -18.72 29.30 10.34
N LYS A 342 -19.56 28.51 9.67
CA LYS A 342 -20.90 28.92 9.25
C LYS A 342 -21.87 29.00 10.43
N HIS A 343 -21.81 28.05 11.37
CA HIS A 343 -22.65 28.03 12.57
C HIS A 343 -22.41 29.25 13.46
N TYR A 344 -21.14 29.65 13.62
CA TYR A 344 -20.76 30.85 14.38
C TYR A 344 -20.83 32.15 13.57
N GLU A 345 -21.35 32.12 12.34
CA GLU A 345 -21.52 33.31 11.47
C GLU A 345 -20.23 34.11 11.26
N ILE A 346 -19.09 33.41 11.17
CA ILE A 346 -17.77 34.04 11.01
C ILE A 346 -17.73 34.85 9.71
N PRO A 347 -17.18 36.09 9.69
CA PRO A 347 -17.06 36.88 8.48
C PRO A 347 -16.31 36.17 7.35
N LEU A 348 -16.77 36.34 6.11
CA LEU A 348 -16.23 35.63 4.94
C LEU A 348 -14.71 35.80 4.76
N GLU A 349 -14.17 36.97 5.11
CA GLU A 349 -12.73 37.23 5.02
C GLU A 349 -11.92 36.38 6.02
N LEU A 350 -12.43 36.23 7.25
CA LEU A 350 -11.79 35.38 8.26
C LEU A 350 -11.91 33.89 7.86
N GLN A 351 -13.05 33.49 7.30
CA GLN A 351 -13.21 32.12 6.77
C GLN A 351 -12.20 31.79 5.67
N ARG A 352 -11.97 32.73 4.73
CA ARG A 352 -10.96 32.57 3.67
C ARG A 352 -9.56 32.44 4.25
N ARG A 353 -9.24 33.23 5.28
CA ARG A 353 -7.93 33.19 5.95
C ARG A 353 -7.70 31.84 6.66
N VAL A 354 -8.71 31.32 7.37
CA VAL A 354 -8.66 29.97 7.97
C VAL A 354 -8.45 28.90 6.91
N LYS A 355 -9.24 28.91 5.82
CA LYS A 355 -9.08 27.95 4.71
C LYS A 355 -7.69 28.00 4.11
N ARG A 356 -7.16 29.20 3.84
CA ARG A 356 -5.81 29.39 3.29
C ARG A 356 -4.72 28.82 4.21
N ASN A 357 -4.88 28.92 5.53
CA ASN A 357 -3.96 28.31 6.49
C ASN A 357 -3.99 26.77 6.36
N TYR A 358 -5.18 26.17 6.35
CA TYR A 358 -5.33 24.71 6.18
C TYR A 358 -4.86 24.21 4.80
N ASP A 359 -5.08 24.96 3.72
CA ASP A 359 -4.58 24.64 2.38
C ASP A 359 -3.05 24.61 2.36
N TYR A 360 -2.40 25.59 3.01
CA TYR A 360 -0.95 25.60 3.15
C TYR A 360 -0.44 24.39 3.94
N LEU A 361 -1.10 24.07 5.07
CA LEU A 361 -0.80 22.91 5.90
C LEU A 361 -0.92 21.60 5.11
N TRP A 362 -1.92 21.47 4.23
CA TRP A 362 -2.09 20.30 3.37
C TRP A 362 -1.01 20.18 2.29
N ILE A 363 -0.73 21.27 1.57
CA ILE A 363 0.28 21.27 0.49
C ILE A 363 1.68 21.01 1.07
N ASN A 364 2.00 21.67 2.18
CA ASN A 364 3.25 21.46 2.89
C ASN A 364 3.03 20.43 4.00
N GLN A 365 2.78 19.16 3.61
CA GLN A 365 2.56 18.02 4.52
C GLN A 365 3.56 17.92 5.70
N ARG A 366 4.75 18.51 5.58
CA ARG A 366 5.77 18.63 6.64
C ARG A 366 5.42 19.58 7.78
N ALA A 367 4.57 20.57 7.55
CA ALA A 367 4.11 21.54 8.56
C ALA A 367 2.87 21.05 9.31
N TYR A 368 2.05 20.20 8.69
CA TYR A 368 0.82 19.63 9.29
C TYR A 368 0.95 18.20 9.79
N SER A 369 2.04 17.48 9.49
CA SER A 369 2.36 16.28 10.23
C SER A 369 2.63 16.71 11.67
N GLU A 370 1.57 16.85 12.47
CA GLU A 370 1.55 17.00 13.92
C GLU A 370 2.37 15.86 14.48
N MET A 371 3.69 15.98 14.48
CA MET A 371 4.57 15.08 15.19
C MET A 371 4.20 13.59 15.02
N THR A 372 3.53 13.12 13.95
CA THR A 372 2.79 11.83 14.06
C THR A 372 3.75 10.69 14.34
N LEU A 373 4.95 10.79 13.76
CA LEU A 373 6.10 9.96 14.06
C LEU A 373 6.64 10.15 15.50
N LEU A 374 6.80 11.37 15.98
CA LEU A 374 7.29 11.66 17.33
C LEU A 374 6.26 11.35 18.44
N ASN A 375 4.97 11.51 18.18
CA ASN A 375 3.85 11.28 19.08
C ASN A 375 3.25 9.88 18.92
N GLN A 376 3.79 9.05 18.02
CA GLN A 376 3.33 7.68 17.85
C GLN A 376 3.60 6.88 19.12
N ARG A 377 2.54 6.27 19.68
CA ARG A 377 2.63 5.47 20.92
C ARG A 377 3.55 4.24 20.78
N GLY A 378 3.70 3.71 19.57
CA GLY A 378 4.52 2.51 19.30
C GLY A 378 6.03 2.74 19.23
N ILE A 379 6.49 4.00 19.18
CA ILE A 379 7.93 4.31 19.08
C ILE A 379 8.53 4.48 20.48
N SER A 380 9.68 3.83 20.71
CA SER A 380 10.39 3.92 22.00
C SER A 380 10.87 5.34 22.30
N LYS A 381 10.97 5.70 23.59
CA LYS A 381 11.43 7.04 24.01
C LYS A 381 12.81 7.39 23.44
N SER A 382 13.72 6.41 23.36
CA SER A 382 15.07 6.60 22.81
C SER A 382 15.05 6.90 21.31
N LEU A 383 14.27 6.14 20.53
CA LEU A 383 14.11 6.38 19.09
C LEU A 383 13.46 7.73 18.83
N ARG A 384 12.45 8.09 19.62
CA ARG A 384 11.81 9.41 19.54
C ARG A 384 12.80 10.55 19.74
N THR A 385 13.68 10.43 20.75
CA THR A 385 14.72 11.43 21.01
C THR A 385 15.70 11.53 19.84
N SER A 386 16.10 10.40 19.27
CA SER A 386 17.01 10.34 18.12
C SER A 386 16.39 10.97 16.87
N ILE A 387 15.11 10.72 16.61
CA ILE A 387 14.35 11.34 15.53
C ILE A 387 14.21 12.84 15.76
N ALA A 388 13.88 13.27 16.99
CA ALA A 388 13.73 14.69 17.33
C ALA A 388 15.04 15.47 17.13
N LEU A 389 16.17 14.89 17.58
CA LEU A 389 17.49 15.43 17.31
C LEU A 389 17.75 15.52 15.80
N PHE A 390 17.47 14.47 15.03
CA PHE A 390 17.65 14.52 13.58
C PHE A 390 16.80 15.60 12.89
N LEU A 391 15.59 15.88 13.39
CA LEU A 391 14.68 16.86 12.78
C LEU A 391 14.99 18.32 13.15
N TYR A 392 15.48 18.57 14.37
CA TYR A 392 15.55 19.92 14.94
C TYR A 392 16.94 20.36 15.42
N LYS A 393 17.93 19.46 15.48
CA LYS A 393 19.27 19.77 16.00
C LYS A 393 19.91 20.93 15.23
N ASP A 394 19.94 20.87 13.90
CA ASP A 394 20.56 21.91 13.07
C ASP A 394 19.88 23.28 13.26
N LEU A 395 18.57 23.29 13.56
CA LEU A 395 17.81 24.50 13.85
C LEU A 395 18.12 25.04 15.24
N LEU A 396 18.26 24.18 16.26
CA LEU A 396 18.66 24.62 17.59
C LEU A 396 20.11 25.14 17.61
N GLU A 397 21.00 24.54 16.82
CA GLU A 397 22.39 25.00 16.70
C GLU A 397 22.53 26.40 16.08
N THR A 398 21.50 26.94 15.41
CA THR A 398 21.51 28.34 14.97
C THR A 398 21.32 29.33 16.12
N VAL A 399 20.80 28.87 17.26
CA VAL A 399 20.62 29.67 18.47
C VAL A 399 21.91 29.58 19.31
N PRO A 400 22.64 30.70 19.53
CA PRO A 400 23.98 30.67 20.11
C PRO A 400 24.08 30.00 21.49
N PHE A 401 23.05 30.11 22.32
CA PHE A 401 23.04 29.51 23.66
C PHE A 401 22.63 28.03 23.66
N PHE A 402 22.22 27.46 22.53
CA PHE A 402 22.03 26.01 22.37
C PHE A 402 23.16 25.37 21.56
N ALA A 403 23.97 26.17 20.86
CA ALA A 403 25.06 25.68 20.04
C ALA A 403 26.16 25.03 20.89
N GLY A 404 26.47 23.76 20.61
CA GLY A 404 27.52 23.01 21.30
C GLY A 404 27.10 22.37 22.63
N GLU A 405 25.83 22.45 22.99
CA GLU A 405 25.29 21.88 24.22
C GLU A 405 25.17 20.34 24.20
N ASN A 406 24.98 19.76 25.38
CA ASN A 406 24.84 18.32 25.54
C ASN A 406 23.66 17.77 24.71
N ALA A 407 23.91 16.73 23.92
CA ALA A 407 22.90 16.03 23.12
C ALA A 407 21.67 15.57 23.93
N LYS A 408 21.84 15.28 25.24
CA LYS A 408 20.71 14.96 26.13
C LYS A 408 19.79 16.15 26.36
N LEU A 409 20.34 17.34 26.61
CA LEU A 409 19.59 18.57 26.79
C LEU A 409 18.88 18.94 25.48
N LEU A 410 19.63 18.99 24.38
CA LEU A 410 19.07 19.27 23.04
C LEU A 410 17.96 18.28 22.68
N GLY A 411 18.14 16.99 22.98
CA GLY A 411 17.12 15.98 22.74
C GLY A 411 15.82 16.24 23.50
N ARG A 412 15.89 16.74 24.75
CA ARG A 412 14.70 17.10 25.53
C ARG A 412 14.01 18.34 24.96
N ILE A 413 14.78 19.36 24.56
CA ILE A 413 14.25 20.57 23.93
C ILE A 413 13.59 20.23 22.59
N CYS A 414 14.23 19.43 21.74
CA CYS A 414 13.67 19.01 20.45
C CYS A 414 12.32 18.27 20.59
N LEU A 415 12.06 17.62 21.72
CA LEU A 415 10.81 16.90 21.97
C LEU A 415 9.64 17.81 22.36
N VAL A 416 9.92 19.01 22.88
CA VAL A 416 8.91 19.99 23.31
C VAL A 416 8.73 21.15 22.32
N LEU A 417 9.54 21.21 21.26
CA LEU A 417 9.37 22.20 20.19
C LEU A 417 8.06 21.96 19.44
N GLU A 418 7.22 22.98 19.43
CA GLU A 418 5.98 23.01 18.66
C GLU A 418 6.22 23.72 17.32
N THR A 419 5.52 23.31 16.27
CA THR A 419 5.58 24.01 14.97
C THR A 419 4.31 24.82 14.78
N ALA A 420 4.45 26.11 14.50
CA ALA A 420 3.35 27.03 14.25
C ALA A 420 3.50 27.69 12.87
N VAL A 421 2.39 27.82 12.14
CA VAL A 421 2.37 28.45 10.82
C VAL A 421 1.59 29.75 10.89
N TYR A 422 2.22 30.84 10.47
CA TYR A 422 1.63 32.17 10.38
C TYR A 422 1.53 32.62 8.93
N LEU A 423 0.40 33.23 8.55
CA LEU A 423 0.18 33.78 7.22
C LEU A 423 0.75 35.21 7.09
N PRO A 424 0.98 35.70 5.86
CA PRO A 424 1.40 37.07 5.64
C PRO A 424 0.46 38.08 6.33
N GLY A 425 1.03 38.97 7.11
CA GLY A 425 0.33 39.99 7.89
C GLY A 425 -0.08 39.55 9.29
N ASP A 426 0.10 38.28 9.67
CA ASP A 426 -0.20 37.80 11.02
C ASP A 426 0.81 38.40 12.02
N LEU A 427 0.31 38.91 13.15
CA LEU A 427 1.14 39.32 14.28
C LEU A 427 1.51 38.06 15.08
N VAL A 428 2.81 37.81 15.17
CA VAL A 428 3.38 36.70 15.98
C VAL A 428 3.57 37.16 17.42
N ILE A 429 4.13 38.36 17.59
CA ILE A 429 4.31 39.02 18.88
C ILE A 429 3.64 40.38 18.81
N GLN A 430 2.90 40.72 19.85
CA GLN A 430 2.36 42.05 20.06
C GLN A 430 3.12 42.73 21.20
N VAL A 431 3.46 44.01 21.01
CA VAL A 431 4.08 44.84 22.04
C VAL A 431 3.21 44.89 23.29
N ASP A 432 3.86 44.93 24.46
CA ASP A 432 3.26 44.94 25.79
C ASP A 432 2.57 43.64 26.23
N ASP A 433 2.47 42.62 25.38
CA ASP A 433 2.00 41.29 25.81
C ASP A 433 3.00 40.64 26.77
N LEU A 434 2.51 39.75 27.63
CA LEU A 434 3.39 38.95 28.50
C LEU A 434 4.06 37.85 27.68
N GLY A 435 5.40 37.89 27.55
CA GLY A 435 6.12 36.88 26.80
C GLY A 435 6.20 35.56 27.56
N LYS A 436 5.76 34.46 26.94
CA LYS A 436 5.82 33.10 27.52
C LYS A 436 6.51 32.08 26.63
N GLU A 437 7.02 32.51 25.49
CA GLU A 437 7.65 31.64 24.51
C GLU A 437 8.72 32.37 23.69
N MET A 438 9.70 31.61 23.18
CA MET A 438 10.59 32.06 22.11
C MET A 438 10.21 31.40 20.78
N PHE A 439 10.64 32.03 19.69
CA PHE A 439 10.38 31.57 18.34
C PHE A 439 11.69 31.44 17.57
N ILE A 440 11.81 30.37 16.78
CA ILE A 440 12.90 30.16 15.83
C ILE A 440 12.29 30.08 14.43
N VAL A 441 12.78 30.90 13.50
CA VAL A 441 12.31 30.93 12.12
C VAL A 441 12.90 29.73 11.39
N ARG A 442 12.05 28.74 11.09
CA ARG A 442 12.44 27.58 10.29
C ARG A 442 12.40 27.90 8.80
N ARG A 443 11.34 28.59 8.37
CA ARG A 443 11.12 28.98 6.98
C ARG A 443 10.31 30.26 6.90
N GLY A 444 10.74 31.18 6.03
CA GLY A 444 10.00 32.39 5.69
C GLY A 444 10.65 33.65 6.27
N VAL A 445 9.90 34.75 6.26
CA VAL A 445 10.42 36.04 6.71
C VAL A 445 9.44 36.71 7.67
N VAL A 446 9.95 37.14 8.82
CA VAL A 446 9.23 38.00 9.77
C VAL A 446 9.88 39.37 9.84
N GLU A 447 9.09 40.40 10.13
CA GLU A 447 9.52 41.77 10.30
C GLU A 447 9.31 42.22 11.75
N VAL A 448 10.34 42.83 12.33
CA VAL A 448 10.23 43.48 13.64
C VAL A 448 9.66 44.88 13.44
N VAL A 449 8.45 45.09 13.96
CA VAL A 449 7.69 46.33 13.83
C VAL A 449 7.95 47.21 15.06
N ILE A 450 8.65 48.33 14.85
CA ILE A 450 8.95 49.33 15.86
C ILE A 450 7.96 50.49 15.71
N ALA A 451 7.27 50.86 16.78
CA ALA A 451 6.35 52.01 16.79
C ALA A 451 7.09 53.33 16.50
N ASN A 452 6.46 54.24 15.75
CA ASN A 452 6.98 55.56 15.41
C ASN A 452 8.30 55.56 14.60
N ARG A 453 8.54 54.52 13.80
CA ARG A 453 9.73 54.43 12.94
C ARG A 453 9.56 55.30 11.67
N PRO A 454 10.54 56.14 11.30
CA PRO A 454 10.48 56.88 10.03
C PRO A 454 10.49 55.93 8.82
N GLU A 455 9.67 56.22 7.80
CA GLU A 455 9.49 55.37 6.59
C GLU A 455 10.80 55.09 5.84
N THR A 456 11.82 55.93 6.03
CA THR A 456 13.15 55.81 5.40
C THR A 456 14.09 54.82 6.11
N ALA A 457 13.74 54.32 7.29
CA ALA A 457 14.59 53.39 8.03
C ALA A 457 14.53 51.95 7.44
N PRO A 458 15.64 51.21 7.39
CA PRO A 458 15.67 49.86 6.83
C PRO A 458 14.84 48.89 7.68
N ARG A 459 13.97 48.11 7.03
CA ARG A 459 13.17 47.05 7.67
C ARG A 459 14.09 46.02 8.34
N ILE A 460 13.73 45.61 9.56
CA ILE A 460 14.46 44.55 10.28
C ILE A 460 13.75 43.24 9.96
N LEU A 461 14.34 42.48 9.04
CA LEU A 461 13.79 41.22 8.56
C LEU A 461 14.60 40.05 9.13
N LEU A 462 13.92 39.17 9.83
CA LEU A 462 14.48 37.92 10.31
C LEU A 462 14.08 36.80 9.35
N LYS A 463 15.05 35.99 8.95
CA LYS A 463 14.90 34.90 7.98
C LYS A 463 15.22 33.56 8.65
N ASP A 464 15.16 32.49 7.87
CA ASP A 464 15.52 31.12 8.26
C ASP A 464 16.80 31.07 9.14
N GLY A 465 16.69 30.40 10.29
CA GLY A 465 17.75 30.27 11.31
C GLY A 465 17.79 31.39 12.34
N ALA A 466 17.15 32.53 12.09
CA ALA A 466 17.02 33.59 13.10
C ALA A 466 16.02 33.19 14.19
N PHE A 467 16.16 33.77 15.38
CA PHE A 467 15.26 33.58 16.51
C PHE A 467 14.89 34.92 17.12
N PHE A 468 13.80 34.95 17.88
CA PHE A 468 13.33 36.15 18.58
C PHE A 468 12.45 35.81 19.77
N GLY A 469 12.33 36.75 20.70
CA GLY A 469 11.51 36.58 21.90
C GLY A 469 12.17 35.75 23.00
N GLU A 470 13.48 35.49 22.88
CA GLU A 470 14.32 34.74 23.80
C GLU A 470 14.37 35.34 25.20
N THR A 471 14.26 36.67 25.34
CA THR A 471 14.30 37.34 26.65
C THR A 471 13.20 36.84 27.58
N ALA A 472 12.05 36.46 27.01
CA ALA A 472 10.90 35.95 27.76
C ALA A 472 11.15 34.57 28.40
N LEU A 473 12.08 33.78 27.85
CA LEU A 473 12.47 32.52 28.48
C LEU A 473 13.19 32.76 29.80
N VAL A 474 14.16 33.68 29.82
CA VAL A 474 15.02 33.89 30.98
C VAL A 474 14.32 34.74 32.05
N VAL A 475 13.63 35.80 31.65
CA VAL A 475 13.00 36.75 32.58
C VAL A 475 11.54 36.94 32.21
N GLU A 476 10.66 37.01 33.21
CA GLU A 476 9.28 37.43 32.98
C GLU A 476 9.24 38.91 32.60
N VAL A 477 9.18 39.17 31.30
CA VAL A 477 9.14 40.53 30.72
C VAL A 477 7.96 40.66 29.77
N ARG A 478 7.47 41.90 29.67
CA ARG A 478 6.54 42.26 28.59
C ARG A 478 7.31 42.43 27.28
N ARG A 479 6.65 42.10 26.17
CA ARG A 479 7.23 42.17 24.82
C ARG A 479 7.55 43.63 24.48
N THR A 480 8.79 43.89 24.08
CA THR A 480 9.28 45.25 23.81
C THR A 480 8.93 45.75 22.41
N THR A 481 8.73 44.85 21.45
CA THR A 481 8.44 45.16 20.05
C THR A 481 7.45 44.15 19.47
N SER A 482 6.64 44.58 18.51
CA SER A 482 5.78 43.67 17.75
C SER A 482 6.58 42.96 16.66
N VAL A 483 6.20 41.73 16.32
CA VAL A 483 6.77 40.95 15.22
C VAL A 483 5.64 40.47 14.33
N GLN A 484 5.74 40.75 13.03
CA GLN A 484 4.72 40.40 12.04
C GLN A 484 5.30 39.50 10.96
N SER A 485 4.53 38.55 10.48
CA SER A 485 4.92 37.69 9.37
C SER A 485 4.78 38.42 8.02
N VAL A 486 5.81 38.34 7.17
CA VAL A 486 5.82 38.97 5.83
C VAL A 486 5.44 37.96 4.74
N THR A 487 5.90 36.72 4.87
CA THR A 487 5.54 35.59 4.00
C THR A 487 4.66 34.61 4.76
N VAL A 488 4.31 33.45 4.19
CA VAL A 488 3.91 32.35 5.08
C VAL A 488 5.17 31.91 5.82
N THR A 489 5.10 31.83 7.15
CA THR A 489 6.25 31.52 8.01
C THR A 489 5.98 30.30 8.86
N ASP A 490 6.91 29.35 8.81
CA ASP A 490 6.95 28.20 9.69
C ASP A 490 7.89 28.54 10.85
N LEU A 491 7.35 28.60 12.06
CA LEU A 491 8.08 28.90 13.28
C LEU A 491 8.13 27.66 14.17
N ASN A 492 9.26 27.47 14.83
CA ASN A 492 9.38 26.56 15.95
C ASN A 492 9.27 27.34 17.26
N VAL A 493 8.33 26.93 18.11
CA VAL A 493 7.97 27.61 19.35
C VAL A 493 8.49 26.79 20.53
N LEU A 494 9.18 27.45 21.44
CA LEU A 494 9.62 26.88 22.72
C LEU A 494 8.95 27.65 23.86
N ASN A 495 8.07 26.96 24.58
CA ASN A 495 7.33 27.49 25.71
C ASN A 495 8.23 27.60 26.95
N LYS A 496 8.13 28.72 27.68
CA LYS A 496 8.89 28.99 28.91
C LYS A 496 8.69 27.91 29.95
N GLN A 497 7.43 27.52 30.20
CA GLN A 497 7.13 26.49 31.21
C GLN A 497 7.86 25.17 30.91
N ALA A 498 7.81 24.72 29.65
CA ALA A 498 8.49 23.49 29.24
C ALA A 498 10.02 23.64 29.30
N PHE A 499 10.54 24.82 28.97
CA PHE A 499 11.95 25.14 29.08
C PHE A 499 12.46 25.13 30.53
N ASP A 500 11.72 25.76 31.45
CA ASP A 500 12.04 25.81 32.89
C ASP A 500 12.04 24.40 33.51
N GLU A 501 11.05 23.57 33.15
CA GLU A 501 10.99 22.16 33.56
C GLU A 501 12.21 21.36 33.09
N ILE A 502 12.65 21.57 31.84
CA ILE A 502 13.84 20.89 31.30
C ILE A 502 15.10 21.39 32.00
N ILE A 503 15.27 22.70 32.14
CA ILE A 503 16.48 23.26 32.73
C ILE A 503 16.62 22.86 34.20
N ALA A 504 15.52 22.67 34.94
CA ALA A 504 15.57 22.14 36.29
C ALA A 504 16.24 20.75 36.36
N GLU A 505 16.21 19.96 35.28
CA GLU A 505 16.93 18.68 35.16
C GLU A 505 18.42 18.85 34.80
N PHE A 506 18.84 20.02 34.30
CA PHE A 506 20.19 20.32 33.79
C PHE A 506 20.80 21.60 34.43
N PRO A 507 21.18 21.57 35.71
CA PRO A 507 21.66 22.75 36.44
C PRO A 507 22.99 23.32 35.92
N ASP A 508 23.78 22.55 35.15
CA ASP A 508 25.01 23.06 34.54
C ASP A 508 24.75 24.06 33.41
N PHE A 509 23.57 24.01 32.78
CA PHE A 509 23.15 24.97 31.75
C PHE A 509 22.69 26.31 32.34
N GLN A 510 22.32 26.35 33.63
CA GLN A 510 21.90 27.59 34.31
C GLN A 510 23.05 28.52 34.69
N LYS A 511 24.28 28.00 34.72
CA LYS A 511 25.50 28.74 35.10
C LYS A 511 26.07 29.46 33.90
#